data_AF-A0A1G3H354-F1
#
_entry.id   AF-A0A1G3H354-F1
#
_cell.length_a   1.000
_cell.length_b   1.000
_cell.length_c   1.000
_cell.angle_alpha   90.00
_cell.angle_beta   90.00
_cell.angle_gamma   90.00
#
_symmetry.space_group_name_H-M   'P 1'
#
loop_
_entity.id
_entity.type
_entity.pdbx_description
1 polymer ?
#
loop_
_entity_poly.entity_id
_entity_poly.type
_entity_poly.pdbx_seq_one_letter_code
_entity_poly.pdbx_strand_id
1 'polypeptide(L)'
;MSPVSACPSCRAPMSAQRFDRKIKGAVELDLCFACQGIWFDEYESLQLTPESVIELFKLIHEHRDDQRLPLASALRCPRCNERLIHSQDRVKSGLFNYMRCGQHGRFISFAQFMIEKGFVRQLTGPEIDRLKANIGVVRCTGCGGAVDIRKESVCGHCRAPIAILDPHAVEKALAGYQQAAVKPAAAMSPDLLAEVVLFSERERSQRQRERGLNADVGDLLQDGVAMFWNMVKR
;
A
#
# COMPACT_ATOMS: atom_id res chain seq x y z
N MET A 1 9.84 -1.03 -24.19
CA MET A 1 8.72 -1.55 -23.37
C MET A 1 9.35 -2.17 -22.14
N SER A 2 8.96 -1.72 -20.95
CA SER A 2 9.40 -2.35 -19.70
C SER A 2 8.85 -3.78 -19.63
N PRO A 3 9.58 -4.73 -19.02
CA PRO A 3 9.10 -6.10 -18.90
C PRO A 3 7.86 -6.14 -18.00
N VAL A 4 6.79 -6.78 -18.49
CA VAL A 4 5.54 -6.99 -17.76
C VAL A 4 5.82 -7.66 -16.42
N SER A 5 5.48 -6.99 -15.32
CA SER A 5 5.71 -7.55 -13.99
C SER A 5 4.71 -8.67 -13.68
N ALA A 6 5.17 -9.71 -12.98
CA ALA A 6 4.28 -10.73 -12.43
C ALA A 6 3.65 -10.23 -11.12
N CYS A 7 2.38 -10.54 -10.89
CA CYS A 7 1.69 -10.16 -9.67
C CYS A 7 2.40 -10.74 -8.43
N PRO A 8 2.76 -9.93 -7.41
CA PRO A 8 3.38 -10.42 -6.18
C PRO A 8 2.57 -11.46 -5.40
N SER A 9 1.26 -11.54 -5.66
CA SER A 9 0.33 -12.47 -5.05
C SER A 9 0.07 -13.70 -5.93
N CYS A 10 -0.60 -13.54 -7.08
CA CYS A 10 -1.03 -14.66 -7.90
C CYS A 10 -0.03 -15.07 -9.00
N ARG A 11 1.08 -14.33 -9.17
CA ARG A 11 2.10 -14.53 -10.21
C ARG A 11 1.64 -14.39 -11.67
N ALA A 12 0.36 -14.14 -11.93
CA ALA A 12 -0.15 -13.82 -13.25
C ALA A 12 0.50 -12.52 -13.78
N PRO A 13 0.65 -12.36 -15.11
CA PRO A 13 1.13 -11.11 -15.70
C PRO A 13 0.21 -9.96 -15.33
N MET A 14 0.79 -8.80 -15.03
CA MET A 14 0.06 -7.58 -14.70
C MET A 14 -0.19 -6.72 -15.96
N SER A 15 -1.21 -5.89 -15.90
CA SER A 15 -1.51 -4.91 -16.95
C SER A 15 -0.71 -3.64 -16.69
N ALA A 16 0.22 -3.31 -17.59
CA ALA A 16 0.92 -2.03 -17.56
C ALA A 16 -0.03 -0.89 -18.00
N GLN A 17 -0.15 0.15 -17.20
CA GLN A 17 -1.00 1.32 -17.44
C GLN A 17 -0.15 2.58 -17.35
N ARG A 18 -0.25 3.45 -18.36
CA ARG A 18 0.59 4.65 -18.45
C ARG A 18 -0.16 5.86 -17.91
N PHE A 19 0.50 6.59 -17.03
CA PHE A 19 -0.01 7.78 -16.39
C PHE A 19 0.98 8.93 -16.53
N ASP A 20 0.50 10.15 -16.53
CA ASP A 20 1.37 11.31 -16.50
C ASP A 20 2.06 11.43 -15.14
N ARG A 21 3.30 11.89 -15.19
CA ARG A 21 4.13 12.07 -14.00
C ARG A 21 4.48 13.55 -13.79
N LYS A 22 4.66 13.99 -12.54
CA LYS A 22 4.90 15.38 -12.11
C LYS A 22 6.10 16.03 -12.82
N ILE A 23 7.12 15.24 -13.16
CA ILE A 23 8.24 15.67 -14.00
C ILE A 23 7.94 15.22 -15.43
N LYS A 24 8.05 16.09 -16.44
CA LYS A 24 7.77 15.78 -17.87
C LYS A 24 8.05 14.31 -18.23
N GLY A 25 7.01 13.59 -18.67
CA GLY A 25 7.07 12.18 -19.04
C GLY A 25 5.90 11.37 -18.46
N ALA A 26 6.00 10.05 -18.56
CA ALA A 26 4.99 9.12 -18.07
C ALA A 26 5.59 8.16 -17.04
N VAL A 27 4.77 7.70 -16.11
CA VAL A 27 5.03 6.58 -15.21
C VAL A 27 4.16 5.41 -15.66
N GLU A 28 4.71 4.20 -15.62
CA GLU A 28 4.00 2.98 -16.01
C GLU A 28 3.72 2.19 -14.74
N LEU A 29 2.45 1.96 -14.44
CA LEU A 29 2.05 1.20 -13.26
C LEU A 29 1.56 -0.18 -13.68
N ASP A 30 2.02 -1.21 -12.98
CA ASP A 30 1.54 -2.57 -13.17
C ASP A 30 0.32 -2.83 -12.28
N LEU A 31 -0.83 -3.17 -12.90
CA LEU A 31 -2.09 -3.47 -12.20
C LEU A 31 -2.47 -4.94 -12.36
N CYS A 32 -2.87 -5.57 -11.26
CA CYS A 32 -3.51 -6.88 -11.26
C CYS A 32 -4.96 -6.72 -10.83
N PHE A 33 -5.90 -6.76 -11.78
CA PHE A 33 -7.34 -6.64 -11.49
C PHE A 33 -7.88 -7.84 -10.71
N ALA A 34 -7.39 -9.06 -10.98
CA ALA A 34 -7.80 -10.26 -10.26
C ALA A 34 -7.46 -10.19 -8.75
N CYS A 35 -6.26 -9.72 -8.39
CA CYS A 35 -5.89 -9.51 -6.98
C CYS A 35 -6.28 -8.11 -6.46
N GLN A 36 -6.76 -7.23 -7.34
CA GLN A 36 -7.00 -5.80 -7.09
C GLN A 36 -5.80 -5.11 -6.43
N GLY A 37 -4.64 -5.19 -7.08
CA GLY A 37 -3.40 -4.63 -6.55
C GLY A 37 -2.55 -3.94 -7.59
N ILE A 38 -1.74 -3.00 -7.13
CA ILE A 38 -0.83 -2.18 -7.92
C ILE A 38 0.59 -2.48 -7.44
N TRP A 39 1.51 -2.67 -8.37
CA TRP A 39 2.93 -2.64 -8.10
C TRP A 39 3.47 -1.27 -8.52
N PHE A 40 4.14 -0.61 -7.59
CA PHE A 40 4.90 0.62 -7.84
C PHE A 40 6.38 0.27 -7.75
N ASP A 41 7.15 0.50 -8.81
CA ASP A 41 8.60 0.50 -8.73
C ASP A 41 9.09 1.73 -7.92
N GLU A 42 10.40 1.81 -7.67
CA GLU A 42 10.97 2.83 -6.78
C GLU A 42 10.56 4.27 -7.21
N TYR A 43 10.00 5.03 -6.27
CA TYR A 43 9.53 6.41 -6.43
C TYR A 43 8.31 6.63 -7.34
N GLU A 44 7.77 5.61 -8.03
CA GLU A 44 6.66 5.80 -8.98
C GLU A 44 5.40 6.37 -8.34
N SER A 45 5.04 5.91 -7.14
CA SER A 45 3.81 6.39 -6.47
C SER A 45 3.82 7.88 -6.10
N LEU A 46 5.02 8.48 -6.00
CA LEU A 46 5.19 9.91 -5.72
C LEU A 46 5.13 10.78 -6.97
N GLN A 47 5.41 10.15 -8.12
CA GLN A 47 5.54 10.83 -9.38
C GLN A 47 4.19 11.05 -10.06
N LEU A 48 3.09 10.41 -9.65
CA LEU A 48 1.76 10.65 -10.26
C LEU A 48 1.33 12.12 -10.14
N THR A 49 0.88 12.70 -11.25
CA THR A 49 0.19 14.01 -11.22
C THR A 49 -1.16 13.89 -10.52
N PRO A 50 -1.73 15.00 -10.03
CA PRO A 50 -3.10 15.01 -9.52
C PRO A 50 -4.13 14.43 -10.50
N GLU A 51 -3.99 14.71 -11.79
CA GLU A 51 -4.83 14.19 -12.88
C GLU A 51 -4.70 12.67 -13.01
N SER A 52 -3.47 12.16 -13.02
CA SER A 52 -3.20 10.73 -13.05
C SER A 52 -3.77 9.99 -11.84
N VAL A 53 -3.81 10.63 -10.66
CA VAL A 53 -4.47 10.04 -9.49
C VAL A 53 -5.98 9.93 -9.71
N ILE A 54 -6.61 10.93 -10.34
CA ILE A 54 -8.03 10.88 -10.71
C ILE A 54 -8.29 9.80 -11.76
N GLU A 55 -7.46 9.70 -12.79
CA GLU A 55 -7.57 8.67 -13.83
C GLU A 55 -7.43 7.26 -13.26
N LEU A 56 -6.42 7.04 -12.42
CA LEU A 56 -6.22 5.77 -11.73
C LEU A 56 -7.40 5.44 -10.80
N PHE A 57 -7.98 6.43 -10.12
CA PHE A 57 -9.20 6.22 -9.33
C PHE A 57 -10.38 5.75 -10.19
N LYS A 58 -10.61 6.38 -11.36
CA LYS A 58 -11.67 5.98 -12.29
C LYS A 58 -11.46 4.55 -12.79
N LEU A 59 -10.24 4.20 -13.20
CA LEU A 59 -9.89 2.85 -13.63
C LEU A 59 -10.14 1.81 -12.54
N ILE A 60 -9.72 2.09 -11.30
CA ILE A 60 -10.00 1.20 -10.15
C ILE A 60 -11.50 1.05 -9.93
N HIS A 61 -12.27 2.13 -10.07
CA HIS A 61 -13.71 2.13 -9.88
C HIS A 61 -14.47 1.35 -10.96
N GLU A 62 -13.97 1.33 -12.20
CA GLU A 62 -14.52 0.53 -13.30
C GLU A 62 -14.44 -0.98 -13.00
N HIS A 63 -13.39 -1.41 -12.31
CA HIS A 63 -13.13 -2.80 -11.93
C HIS A 63 -13.61 -3.16 -10.50
N ARG A 64 -14.44 -2.33 -9.88
CA ARG A 64 -14.84 -2.50 -8.46
C ARG A 64 -15.68 -3.76 -8.22
N ASP A 65 -16.48 -4.16 -9.21
CA ASP A 65 -17.44 -5.26 -9.12
C ASP A 65 -16.82 -6.60 -9.61
N ASP A 66 -15.58 -6.56 -10.10
CA ASP A 66 -14.85 -7.75 -10.54
C ASP A 66 -14.60 -8.73 -9.39
N GLN A 67 -14.64 -10.02 -9.71
CA GLN A 67 -14.35 -11.05 -8.72
C GLN A 67 -12.90 -10.95 -8.25
N ARG A 68 -12.73 -10.61 -6.97
CA ARG A 68 -11.44 -10.50 -6.33
C ARG A 68 -10.93 -11.84 -5.80
N LEU A 69 -9.71 -12.21 -6.20
CA LEU A 69 -8.95 -13.29 -5.60
C LEU A 69 -8.32 -12.85 -4.26
N PRO A 70 -8.38 -13.69 -3.20
CA PRO A 70 -7.65 -13.44 -1.97
C PRO A 70 -6.14 -13.29 -2.22
N LEU A 71 -5.48 -12.43 -1.45
CA LEU A 71 -4.03 -12.31 -1.54
C LEU A 71 -3.35 -13.56 -0.94
N ALA A 72 -2.21 -13.94 -1.51
CA ALA A 72 -1.35 -14.98 -0.96
C ALA A 72 -0.87 -14.61 0.46
N SER A 73 -0.60 -15.61 1.29
CA SER A 73 -0.10 -15.41 2.66
C SER A 73 1.30 -14.77 2.71
N ALA A 74 2.11 -15.00 1.67
CA ALA A 74 3.43 -14.40 1.52
C ALA A 74 3.60 -13.88 0.09
N LEU A 75 3.60 -12.55 -0.07
CA LEU A 75 3.85 -11.91 -1.35
C LEU A 75 5.36 -11.85 -1.61
N ARG A 76 5.73 -11.94 -2.88
CA ARG A 76 7.14 -11.93 -3.31
C ARG A 76 7.39 -10.85 -4.34
N CYS A 77 8.55 -10.20 -4.24
CA CYS A 77 8.98 -9.16 -5.15
C CYS A 77 9.04 -9.69 -6.59
N PRO A 78 8.48 -8.98 -7.58
CA PRO A 78 8.54 -9.40 -8.98
C PRO A 78 9.94 -9.24 -9.60
N ARG A 79 10.84 -8.48 -8.95
CA ARG A 79 12.22 -8.25 -9.43
C ARG A 79 13.25 -9.19 -8.80
N CYS A 80 13.27 -9.32 -7.47
CA CYS A 80 14.27 -10.16 -6.76
C CYS A 80 13.71 -11.42 -6.09
N ASN A 81 12.39 -11.66 -6.15
CA ASN A 81 11.72 -12.83 -5.56
C ASN A 81 11.78 -12.96 -4.02
N GLU A 82 12.40 -12.00 -3.33
CA GLU A 82 12.38 -11.90 -1.88
C GLU A 82 10.96 -11.69 -1.35
N ARG A 83 10.71 -12.14 -0.11
CA ARG A 83 9.43 -11.92 0.57
C ARG A 83 9.24 -10.43 0.82
N LEU A 84 8.07 -9.91 0.48
CA LEU A 84 7.72 -8.52 0.76
C LEU A 84 7.48 -8.32 2.26
N ILE A 85 7.96 -7.19 2.77
CA ILE A 85 7.82 -6.78 4.17
C ILE A 85 6.48 -6.08 4.33
N HIS A 86 5.72 -6.44 5.38
CA HIS A 86 4.49 -5.74 5.73
C HIS A 86 4.79 -4.41 6.39
N SER A 87 4.29 -3.33 5.78
CA SER A 87 4.48 -1.97 6.26
C SER A 87 3.12 -1.27 6.39
N GLN A 88 3.05 -0.34 7.34
CA GLN A 88 1.86 0.45 7.62
C GLN A 88 2.30 1.89 7.88
N ASP A 89 1.61 2.83 7.24
CA ASP A 89 1.83 4.26 7.39
C ASP A 89 0.50 4.99 7.65
N ARG A 90 0.58 6.28 7.99
CA ARG A 90 -0.57 7.11 8.32
C ARG A 90 -0.67 8.33 7.41
N VAL A 91 -1.86 8.56 6.89
CA VAL A 91 -2.26 9.77 6.17
C VAL A 91 -3.44 10.45 6.87
N LYS A 92 -3.90 11.60 6.36
CA LYS A 92 -5.05 12.34 6.94
C LYS A 92 -6.33 11.49 6.97
N SER A 93 -6.55 10.66 5.96
CA SER A 93 -7.68 9.72 5.82
C SER A 93 -7.57 8.47 6.70
N GLY A 94 -6.41 8.24 7.34
CA GLY A 94 -6.20 7.16 8.31
C GLY A 94 -4.95 6.32 8.05
N LEU A 95 -4.90 5.15 8.68
CA LEU A 95 -3.88 4.13 8.48
C LEU A 95 -4.08 3.37 7.17
N PHE A 96 -3.00 3.12 6.44
CA PHE A 96 -3.01 2.24 5.28
C PHE A 96 -1.79 1.31 5.32
N ASN A 97 -1.91 0.14 4.71
CA ASN A 97 -0.84 -0.86 4.66
C ASN A 97 -0.47 -1.24 3.22
N TYR A 98 0.78 -1.63 3.04
CA TYR A 98 1.36 -2.03 1.77
C TYR A 98 2.52 -3.00 2.01
N MET A 99 2.94 -3.70 0.96
CA MET A 99 3.98 -4.73 1.05
C MET A 99 5.18 -4.27 0.24
N ARG A 100 6.31 -3.99 0.88
CA ARG A 100 7.47 -3.43 0.18
C ARG A 100 8.63 -4.40 0.05
N CYS A 101 9.37 -4.25 -1.02
CA CYS A 101 10.71 -4.77 -1.16
C CYS A 101 11.70 -3.74 -0.60
N GLY A 102 12.81 -4.18 -0.02
CA GLY A 102 13.82 -3.25 0.49
C GLY A 102 14.51 -2.41 -0.57
N GLN A 103 14.36 -2.74 -1.86
CA GLN A 103 15.08 -2.09 -2.98
C GLN A 103 14.19 -1.75 -4.18
N HIS A 104 13.26 -2.63 -4.58
CA HIS A 104 12.68 -2.57 -5.92
C HIS A 104 11.34 -1.83 -6.02
N GLY A 105 10.58 -1.68 -4.93
CA GLY A 105 9.24 -1.12 -5.00
C GLY A 105 8.28 -1.65 -3.93
N ARG A 106 6.99 -1.38 -4.11
CA ARG A 106 5.93 -1.82 -3.21
C ARG A 106 4.67 -2.27 -3.94
N PHE A 107 4.01 -3.27 -3.35
CA PHE A 107 2.66 -3.71 -3.69
C PHE A 107 1.65 -3.05 -2.76
N ILE A 108 0.58 -2.48 -3.31
CA ILE A 108 -0.55 -1.94 -2.56
C ILE A 108 -1.87 -2.38 -3.18
N SER A 109 -2.84 -2.79 -2.38
CA SER A 109 -4.18 -3.11 -2.89
C SER A 109 -4.93 -1.84 -3.32
N PHE A 110 -5.88 -1.94 -4.24
CA PHE A 110 -6.72 -0.82 -4.68
C PHE A 110 -7.37 -0.09 -3.50
N ALA A 111 -7.90 -0.83 -2.53
CA ALA A 111 -8.50 -0.25 -1.34
C ALA A 111 -7.50 0.54 -0.48
N GLN A 112 -6.29 0.00 -0.29
CA GLN A 112 -5.24 0.69 0.47
C GLN A 112 -4.73 1.93 -0.26
N PHE A 113 -4.66 1.90 -1.59
CA PHE A 113 -4.35 3.06 -2.42
C PHE A 113 -5.44 4.15 -2.28
N MET A 114 -6.72 3.76 -2.29
CA MET A 114 -7.82 4.71 -2.06
C MET A 114 -7.73 5.36 -0.67
N ILE A 115 -7.32 4.61 0.37
CA ILE A 115 -7.07 5.19 1.71
C ILE A 115 -5.90 6.16 1.64
N GLU A 116 -4.77 5.74 1.05
CA GLU A 116 -3.56 6.57 0.91
C GLU A 116 -3.88 7.93 0.25
N LYS A 117 -4.70 7.93 -0.81
CA LYS A 117 -5.07 9.14 -1.57
C LYS A 117 -6.32 9.85 -1.05
N GLY A 118 -6.95 9.32 0.00
CA GLY A 118 -8.07 9.97 0.69
C GLY A 118 -9.43 9.87 0.02
N PHE A 119 -9.60 8.98 -0.97
CA PHE A 119 -10.90 8.70 -1.60
C PHE A 119 -11.86 7.92 -0.70
N VAL A 120 -11.32 7.29 0.35
CA VAL A 120 -12.11 6.57 1.36
C VAL A 120 -11.77 7.10 2.75
N ARG A 121 -12.73 6.96 3.66
CA ARG A 121 -12.53 7.25 5.08
C ARG A 121 -12.68 5.98 5.92
N GLN A 122 -12.04 5.99 7.06
CA GLN A 122 -12.24 4.94 8.06
C GLN A 122 -13.54 5.19 8.82
N LEU A 123 -14.22 4.10 9.16
CA LEU A 123 -15.43 4.19 9.97
C LEU A 123 -15.08 4.62 11.40
N THR A 124 -15.93 5.46 11.97
CA THR A 124 -15.88 5.81 13.39
C THR A 124 -16.38 4.65 14.25
N GLY A 125 -16.02 4.63 15.54
CA GLY A 125 -16.50 3.60 16.49
C GLY A 125 -18.02 3.38 16.44
N PRO A 126 -18.85 4.45 16.53
CA PRO A 126 -20.31 4.30 16.44
C PRO A 126 -20.81 3.72 15.12
N GLU A 127 -20.16 4.04 13.99
CA GLU A 127 -20.52 3.46 12.69
C GLU A 127 -20.14 1.98 12.61
N ILE A 128 -18.99 1.60 13.18
CA ILE A 128 -18.58 0.21 13.31
C ILE A 128 -19.60 -0.55 14.14
N ASP A 129 -20.04 -0.01 15.28
CA ASP A 129 -21.00 -0.67 16.15
C ASP A 129 -22.38 -0.85 15.50
N ARG A 130 -22.82 0.12 14.68
CA ARG A 130 -24.00 -0.05 13.82
C ARG A 130 -23.81 -1.13 12.75
N LEU A 131 -22.61 -1.24 12.19
CA LEU A 131 -22.30 -2.28 11.21
C LEU A 131 -22.34 -3.67 11.86
N LYS A 132 -21.76 -3.82 13.06
CA LYS A 132 -21.75 -5.06 13.84
C LYS A 132 -23.15 -5.60 14.14
N ALA A 133 -24.12 -4.70 14.33
CA ALA A 133 -25.50 -5.08 14.61
C ALA A 133 -26.19 -5.77 13.42
N ASN A 134 -25.76 -5.47 12.18
CA ASN A 134 -26.42 -5.91 10.96
C ASN A 134 -25.58 -6.88 10.13
N ILE A 135 -24.25 -6.83 10.25
CA ILE A 135 -23.31 -7.60 9.44
C ILE A 135 -22.32 -8.29 10.37
N GLY A 136 -22.23 -9.62 10.28
CA GLY A 136 -21.32 -10.41 11.11
C GLY A 136 -19.90 -10.46 10.55
N VAL A 137 -19.76 -10.82 9.26
CA VAL A 137 -18.47 -11.04 8.61
C VAL A 137 -18.39 -10.23 7.33
N VAL A 138 -17.29 -9.50 7.16
CA VAL A 138 -16.97 -8.80 5.91
C VAL A 138 -15.70 -9.36 5.29
N ARG A 139 -15.50 -9.12 3.99
CA ARG A 139 -14.22 -9.38 3.33
C ARG A 139 -13.31 -8.16 3.51
N CYS A 140 -12.11 -8.38 4.01
CA CYS A 140 -11.11 -7.34 4.14
C CYS A 140 -10.76 -6.79 2.76
N THR A 141 -10.95 -5.50 2.54
CA THR A 141 -10.59 -4.83 1.28
C THR A 141 -9.07 -4.81 1.04
N GLY A 142 -8.26 -4.94 2.10
CA GLY A 142 -6.81 -5.07 2.04
C GLY A 142 -6.29 -6.42 1.54
N CYS A 143 -6.72 -7.55 2.14
CA CYS A 143 -6.18 -8.89 1.78
C CYS A 143 -7.20 -9.92 1.25
N GLY A 144 -8.50 -9.65 1.33
CA GLY A 144 -9.57 -10.57 0.93
C GLY A 144 -9.94 -11.61 2.00
N GLY A 145 -9.23 -11.62 3.13
CA GLY A 145 -9.55 -12.45 4.29
C GLY A 145 -10.92 -12.10 4.89
N ALA A 146 -11.57 -13.08 5.51
CA ALA A 146 -12.79 -12.84 6.27
C ALA A 146 -12.45 -12.10 7.58
N VAL A 147 -13.27 -11.11 7.95
CA VAL A 147 -13.14 -10.33 9.19
C VAL A 147 -14.48 -10.39 9.91
N ASP A 148 -14.49 -10.98 11.10
CA ASP A 148 -15.66 -10.92 11.99
C ASP A 148 -15.67 -9.56 12.68
N ILE A 149 -16.43 -8.63 12.12
CA ILE A 149 -16.42 -7.24 12.56
C ILE A 149 -17.01 -7.06 13.96
N ARG A 150 -17.76 -8.07 14.45
CA ARG A 150 -18.33 -8.09 15.81
C ARG A 150 -17.23 -8.20 16.87
N LYS A 151 -16.08 -8.78 16.51
CA LYS A 151 -14.95 -9.00 17.42
C LYS A 151 -13.83 -8.00 17.19
N GLU A 152 -13.55 -7.65 15.94
CA GLU A 152 -12.39 -6.85 15.55
C GLU A 152 -12.78 -5.68 14.66
N SER A 153 -12.17 -4.50 14.88
CA SER A 153 -12.33 -3.31 14.01
C SER A 153 -11.26 -3.21 12.92
N VAL A 154 -10.33 -4.16 12.90
CA VAL A 154 -9.23 -4.30 11.94
C VAL A 154 -9.14 -5.76 11.50
N CYS A 155 -8.55 -6.02 10.34
CA CYS A 155 -8.32 -7.39 9.88
C CYS A 155 -7.19 -8.06 10.68
N GLY A 156 -7.46 -9.16 11.37
CA GLY A 156 -6.43 -9.95 12.07
C GLY A 156 -5.28 -10.48 11.20
N HIS A 157 -5.45 -10.59 9.87
CA HIS A 157 -4.39 -11.10 8.97
C HIS A 157 -3.43 -10.01 8.50
N CYS A 158 -3.96 -8.90 7.96
CA CYS A 158 -3.14 -7.85 7.34
C CYS A 158 -3.16 -6.52 8.11
N ARG A 159 -3.85 -6.46 9.25
CA ARG A 159 -4.02 -5.26 10.09
C ARG A 159 -4.64 -4.06 9.35
N ALA A 160 -5.26 -4.29 8.19
CA ALA A 160 -6.00 -3.27 7.47
C ALA A 160 -7.25 -2.85 8.27
N PRO A 161 -7.54 -1.54 8.39
CA PRO A 161 -8.75 -1.06 9.02
C PRO A 161 -9.98 -1.34 8.15
N ILE A 162 -11.15 -1.42 8.77
CA ILE A 162 -12.42 -1.46 8.04
C ILE A 162 -12.71 -0.05 7.50
N ALA A 163 -12.78 0.07 6.17
CA ALA A 163 -13.00 1.33 5.47
C ALA A 163 -14.16 1.19 4.48
N ILE A 164 -14.87 2.29 4.25
CA ILE A 164 -15.96 2.37 3.27
C ILE A 164 -15.67 3.43 2.23
N LEU A 165 -16.18 3.22 1.02
CA LEU A 165 -16.33 4.28 0.04
C LEU A 165 -17.42 5.22 0.52
N ASP A 166 -17.02 6.45 0.84
CA ASP A 166 -17.89 7.50 1.35
C ASP A 166 -18.03 8.57 0.25
N PRO A 167 -19.24 8.84 -0.26
CA PRO A 167 -19.44 9.78 -1.35
C PRO A 167 -18.82 11.16 -1.09
N HIS A 168 -18.94 11.68 0.14
CA HIS A 168 -18.34 12.95 0.53
C HIS A 168 -16.81 12.91 0.55
N ALA A 169 -16.19 11.81 1.00
CA ALA A 169 -14.75 11.63 0.90
C ALA A 169 -14.28 11.63 -0.56
N VAL A 170 -15.01 10.95 -1.45
CA VAL A 170 -14.73 10.94 -2.90
C VAL A 170 -14.85 12.34 -3.49
N GLU A 171 -15.95 13.05 -3.25
CA GLU A 171 -16.17 14.43 -3.73
C GLU A 171 -15.04 15.36 -3.27
N LYS A 172 -14.69 15.30 -1.98
CA LYS A 172 -13.62 16.12 -1.40
C LYS A 172 -12.26 15.80 -2.01
N ALA A 173 -11.94 14.51 -2.20
CA ALA A 173 -10.68 14.09 -2.80
C ALA A 173 -10.59 14.56 -4.27
N LEU A 174 -11.65 14.33 -5.06
CA LEU A 174 -11.72 14.78 -6.45
C LEU A 174 -11.57 16.30 -6.56
N ALA A 175 -12.28 17.08 -5.74
CA ALA A 175 -12.14 18.53 -5.72
C ALA A 175 -10.70 18.97 -5.36
N GLY A 176 -10.08 18.31 -4.38
CA GLY A 176 -8.68 18.58 -3.99
C GLY A 176 -7.69 18.30 -5.12
N TYR A 177 -7.82 17.16 -5.81
CA TYR A 177 -6.96 16.82 -6.93
C TYR A 177 -7.22 17.71 -8.16
N GLN A 178 -8.46 18.09 -8.44
CA GLN A 178 -8.79 19.04 -9.51
C GLN A 178 -8.20 20.43 -9.23
N GLN A 179 -8.25 20.92 -7.99
CA GLN A 179 -7.59 22.18 -7.63
C GLN A 179 -6.06 22.09 -7.76
N ALA A 180 -5.47 20.94 -7.40
CA ALA A 180 -4.03 20.70 -7.54
C ALA A 180 -3.60 20.57 -9.02
N ALA A 181 -4.47 20.06 -9.89
CA ALA A 181 -4.30 19.98 -11.34
C ALA A 181 -4.29 21.36 -12.02
N VAL A 182 -5.21 22.24 -11.61
CA VAL A 182 -5.35 23.59 -12.20
C VAL A 182 -4.24 24.54 -11.77
N LYS A 183 -3.65 24.34 -10.58
CA LYS A 183 -2.44 25.06 -10.22
C LYS A 183 -1.35 24.63 -11.20
N PRO A 184 -0.75 25.55 -11.97
CA PRO A 184 0.41 25.19 -12.79
C PRO A 184 1.39 24.49 -11.86
N ALA A 185 1.86 23.30 -12.25
CA ALA A 185 3.06 22.74 -11.68
C ALA A 185 4.15 23.77 -11.97
N ALA A 186 4.31 24.74 -11.06
CA ALA A 186 5.34 25.75 -11.13
C ALA A 186 6.62 24.94 -11.32
N ALA A 187 7.23 25.10 -12.49
CA ALA A 187 8.36 24.31 -12.94
C ALA A 187 9.31 24.08 -11.76
N MET A 188 9.47 22.82 -11.34
CA MET A 188 10.35 22.43 -10.25
C MET A 188 10.26 23.36 -9.02
N SER A 189 9.10 23.43 -8.36
CA SER A 189 9.08 24.09 -7.05
C SER A 189 10.06 23.36 -6.12
N PRO A 190 10.93 24.09 -5.39
CA PRO A 190 11.85 23.52 -4.41
C PRO A 190 11.14 22.61 -3.40
N ASP A 191 9.86 22.89 -3.12
CA ASP A 191 9.02 22.12 -2.21
C ASP A 191 8.71 20.69 -2.70
N LEU A 192 8.48 20.49 -4.01
CA LEU A 192 8.25 19.15 -4.56
C LEU A 192 9.52 18.30 -4.55
N LEU A 193 10.68 18.93 -4.83
CA LEU A 193 11.97 18.27 -4.69
C LEU A 193 12.25 17.94 -3.22
N ALA A 194 11.96 18.86 -2.30
CA ALA A 194 12.09 18.62 -0.87
C ALA A 194 11.17 17.50 -0.39
N GLU A 195 9.93 17.42 -0.85
CA GLU A 195 9.00 16.34 -0.49
C GLU A 195 9.49 14.97 -0.98
N VAL A 196 9.98 14.88 -2.22
CA VAL A 196 10.58 13.65 -2.76
C VAL A 196 11.83 13.26 -1.97
N VAL A 197 12.70 14.22 -1.65
CA VAL A 197 13.90 13.99 -0.84
C VAL A 197 13.53 13.52 0.56
N LEU A 198 12.64 14.22 1.28
CA LEU A 198 12.20 13.85 2.62
C LEU A 198 11.55 12.46 2.66
N PHE A 199 10.76 12.11 1.65
CA PHE A 199 10.19 10.77 1.55
C PHE A 199 11.28 9.72 1.28
N SER A 200 12.22 10.00 0.38
CA SER A 200 13.36 9.11 0.11
C SER A 200 14.24 8.91 1.34
N GLU A 201 14.45 9.95 2.16
CA GLU A 201 15.17 9.88 3.42
C GLU A 201 14.41 9.07 4.47
N ARG A 202 13.09 9.23 4.57
CA ARG A 202 12.25 8.38 5.44
C ARG A 202 12.34 6.92 5.04
N GLU A 203 12.24 6.61 3.75
CA GLU A 203 12.43 5.23 3.27
C GLU A 203 13.83 4.71 3.57
N ARG A 204 14.88 5.51 3.31
CA ARG A 204 16.27 5.14 3.64
C ARG A 204 16.46 4.91 5.13
N SER A 205 15.90 5.77 5.98
CA SER A 205 15.94 5.64 7.44
C SER A 205 15.19 4.39 7.91
N GLN A 206 14.01 4.10 7.33
CA GLN A 206 13.28 2.85 7.61
C GLN A 206 14.08 1.63 7.16
N ARG A 207 14.69 1.64 5.96
CA ARG A 207 15.58 0.57 5.47
C ARG A 207 16.79 0.39 6.39
N GLN A 208 17.38 1.46 6.91
CA GLN A 208 18.48 1.40 7.87
C GLN A 208 18.04 0.83 9.23
N ARG A 209 16.90 1.28 9.76
CA ARG A 209 16.33 0.74 11.01
C ARG A 209 16.02 -0.75 10.89
N GLU A 210 15.50 -1.20 9.76
CA GLU A 210 15.24 -2.62 9.53
C GLU A 210 16.51 -3.45 9.36
N ARG A 211 17.56 -2.89 8.71
CA ARG A 211 18.87 -3.54 8.68
C ARG A 211 19.46 -3.68 10.09
N GLY A 212 19.32 -2.64 10.93
CA GLY A 212 19.72 -2.68 12.33
C GLY A 212 18.93 -3.71 13.14
N LEU A 213 17.60 -3.71 13.04
CA LEU A 213 16.74 -4.69 13.71
C LEU A 213 17.01 -6.13 13.27
N ASN A 214 17.23 -6.38 11.97
CA ASN A 214 17.58 -7.73 11.49
C ASN A 214 18.99 -8.16 11.93
N ALA A 215 19.94 -7.22 12.06
CA ALA A 215 21.26 -7.50 12.60
C ALA A 215 21.17 -7.82 14.10
N ASP A 216 20.46 -7.02 14.90
CA ASP A 216 20.26 -7.24 16.33
C ASP A 216 19.48 -8.53 16.61
N VAL A 217 18.46 -8.88 15.82
CA VAL A 217 17.72 -10.16 15.96
C VAL A 217 18.62 -11.35 15.59
N GLY A 218 19.51 -11.20 14.61
CA GLY A 218 20.51 -12.22 14.26
C GLY A 218 21.51 -12.45 15.41
N ASP A 219 21.96 -11.36 16.04
CA ASP A 219 22.89 -11.38 17.16
C ASP A 219 22.25 -12.00 18.41
N LEU A 220 21.01 -11.61 18.74
CA LEU A 220 20.27 -12.17 19.89
C LEU A 220 20.02 -13.69 19.76
N LEU A 221 19.80 -14.19 18.54
CA LEU A 221 19.66 -15.62 18.28
C LEU A 221 21.00 -16.35 18.41
N GLN A 222 22.10 -15.75 17.93
CA GLN A 222 23.44 -16.33 18.10
C GLN A 222 23.88 -16.34 19.55
N ASP A 223 23.65 -15.25 20.28
CA ASP A 223 23.89 -15.13 21.72
C ASP A 223 23.03 -16.11 22.53
N GLY A 224 21.76 -16.28 22.15
CA GLY A 224 20.86 -17.25 22.77
C GLY A 224 21.31 -18.69 22.57
N VAL A 225 21.79 -19.05 21.36
CA VAL A 225 22.33 -20.39 21.07
C VAL A 225 23.64 -20.62 21.80
N ALA A 226 24.53 -19.62 21.88
CA ALA A 226 25.78 -19.70 22.63
C ALA A 226 25.54 -19.86 24.15
N MET A 227 24.58 -19.11 24.71
CA MET A 227 24.16 -19.25 26.10
C MET A 227 23.59 -20.65 26.40
N PHE A 228 22.72 -21.17 25.53
CA PHE A 228 22.15 -22.51 25.70
C PHE A 228 23.23 -23.60 25.66
N TRP A 229 24.19 -23.50 24.74
CA TRP A 229 25.27 -24.49 24.61
C TRP A 229 26.23 -24.49 25.81
N ASN A 230 26.49 -23.32 26.40
CA ASN A 230 27.28 -23.19 27.63
C ASN A 230 26.55 -23.74 28.86
N MET A 231 25.21 -23.76 28.85
CA MET A 231 24.38 -24.30 29.93
C MET A 231 24.26 -25.83 29.88
N VAL A 232 24.29 -26.41 28.67
CA VAL A 232 24.23 -27.88 28.46
C VAL A 232 25.58 -28.57 28.64
N LYS A 233 26.69 -27.83 28.63
CA LYS A 233 28.06 -28.35 28.87
C LYS A 233 28.51 -28.31 30.34
N ARG A 234 27.60 -28.04 31.28
CA ARG A 234 27.89 -27.96 32.71
C ARG A 234 27.40 -29.19 33.46
#